data_AF-A0A2M7FE23-F1
#
_entry.id   AF-A0A2M7FE23-F1
#
_cell.length_a   1.000
_cell.length_b   1.000
_cell.length_c   1.000
_cell.angle_alpha   90.00
_cell.angle_beta   90.00
_cell.angle_gamma   90.00
#
_symmetry.space_group_name_H-M   'P 1'
#
loop_
_entity.id
_entity.type
_entity.pdbx_description
1 polymer ?
#
loop_
_entity_poly.entity_id
_entity_poly.type
_entity_poly.pdbx_seq_one_letter_code
_entity_poly.pdbx_strand_id
1 'polypeptide(L)'
;MSLFNSQRRLIASLSVCAGIAVMIKKRAGYRTPVMLCERVERAVDAALSGLICTIETDRQLQKLEAAIIEFDKSMIVGREHQPSALLSFALGLLDEPIRMVTNPKRKRSLLRVESAIRRLLTHYDRRLDKFDCYAQAEKFQKEFDNLLRKTG
;
A
#
# COMPACT_ATOMS: atom_id res chain seq x y z
N MET A 1 15.38 -14.82 1.62
CA MET A 1 15.29 -13.36 1.33
C MET A 1 16.07 -12.61 2.40
N SER A 2 16.97 -11.69 2.03
CA SER A 2 17.68 -10.87 3.01
C SER A 2 16.71 -9.95 3.78
N LEU A 3 17.02 -9.62 5.04
CA LEU A 3 16.27 -8.65 5.86
C LEU A 3 16.01 -7.33 5.12
N PHE A 4 16.98 -6.90 4.30
CA PHE A 4 16.90 -5.72 3.44
C PHE A 4 15.77 -5.81 2.39
N ASN A 5 15.60 -6.96 1.74
CA ASN A 5 14.55 -7.13 0.72
C ASN A 5 13.16 -7.08 1.35
N SER A 6 12.98 -7.66 2.54
CA SER A 6 11.72 -7.62 3.28
C SER A 6 11.36 -6.20 3.73
N GLN A 7 12.35 -5.40 4.13
CA GLN A 7 12.14 -4.00 4.52
C GLN A 7 11.82 -3.09 3.33
N ARG A 8 12.58 -3.19 2.23
CA ARG A 8 12.30 -2.41 1.01
C ARG A 8 10.89 -2.68 0.49
N ARG A 9 10.47 -3.96 0.51
CA ARG A 9 9.12 -4.36 0.11
C ARG A 9 8.05 -3.76 1.02
N LEU A 10 8.30 -3.73 2.33
CA LEU A 10 7.38 -3.15 3.29
C LEU A 10 7.24 -1.63 3.08
N ILE A 11 8.34 -0.92 2.91
CA ILE A 11 8.32 0.54 2.65
C ILE A 11 7.59 0.81 1.33
N ALA A 12 7.93 0.10 0.25
CA ALA A 12 7.25 0.24 -1.04
C ALA A 12 5.73 0.02 -0.91
N SER A 13 5.31 -1.04 -0.20
CA SER A 13 3.89 -1.35 0.00
C SER A 13 3.16 -0.23 0.74
N LEU A 14 3.78 0.30 1.81
CA LEU A 14 3.24 1.42 2.59
C LEU A 14 3.18 2.71 1.76
N SER A 15 4.23 3.04 1.01
CA SER A 15 4.27 4.20 0.12
C SER A 15 3.19 4.15 -0.96
N VAL A 16 2.97 2.97 -1.56
CA VAL A 16 1.88 2.78 -2.54
C VAL A 16 0.51 2.97 -1.90
N CYS A 17 0.30 2.47 -0.68
CA CYS A 17 -0.95 2.70 0.05
C CYS A 17 -1.22 4.19 0.28
N ALA A 18 -0.19 4.97 0.63
CA ALA A 18 -0.31 6.42 0.77
C ALA A 18 -0.57 7.11 -0.58
N GLY A 19 0.13 6.72 -1.65
CA GLY A 19 -0.07 7.25 -3.00
C GLY A 19 -1.51 7.08 -3.49
N ILE A 20 -2.09 5.89 -3.31
CA ILE A 20 -3.49 5.59 -3.64
C ILE A 20 -4.45 6.48 -2.84
N ALA A 21 -4.21 6.66 -1.54
CA ALA A 21 -5.04 7.53 -0.70
C ALA A 21 -4.99 9.00 -1.18
N VAL A 22 -3.81 9.52 -1.51
CA VAL A 22 -3.63 10.89 -2.04
C VAL A 22 -4.36 11.05 -3.37
N MET A 23 -4.28 10.07 -4.27
CA MET A 23 -4.97 10.10 -5.55
C MET A 23 -6.49 10.15 -5.39
N ILE A 24 -7.04 9.29 -4.52
CA ILE A 24 -8.48 9.28 -4.23
C ILE A 24 -8.90 10.60 -3.58
N LYS A 25 -8.11 11.11 -2.61
CA LYS A 25 -8.36 12.39 -1.92
C LYS A 25 -8.41 13.56 -2.90
N LYS A 26 -7.47 13.67 -3.85
CA LYS A 26 -7.44 14.74 -4.86
C LYS A 26 -8.68 14.74 -5.77
N ARG A 27 -9.31 13.59 -5.98
CA ARG A 27 -10.53 13.43 -6.78
C ARG A 27 -11.80 13.54 -5.96
N ALA A 28 -11.71 13.36 -4.65
CA ALA A 28 -12.84 13.39 -3.76
C ALA A 28 -13.40 14.83 -3.64
N GLY A 29 -14.62 15.05 -4.11
CA GLY A 29 -15.35 16.31 -3.92
C GLY A 29 -16.08 16.44 -2.57
N TYR A 30 -15.96 15.44 -1.67
CA TYR A 30 -16.78 15.32 -0.47
C TYR A 30 -15.95 15.06 0.79
N ARG A 31 -16.43 15.57 1.94
CA ARG A 31 -15.72 15.50 3.23
C ARG A 31 -15.39 14.07 3.69
N THR A 32 -16.33 13.14 3.57
CA THR A 32 -16.17 11.76 4.07
C THR A 32 -15.00 11.00 3.45
N PRO A 33 -14.88 10.88 2.12
CA PRO A 33 -13.73 10.22 1.50
C PRO A 33 -12.40 10.92 1.79
N VAL A 34 -12.38 12.26 1.87
CA VAL A 34 -11.17 13.01 2.27
C VAL A 34 -10.71 12.61 3.67
N MET A 35 -11.61 12.62 4.66
CA MET A 35 -11.27 12.21 6.04
C MET A 35 -10.80 10.75 6.13
N LEU A 36 -11.38 9.87 5.31
CA LEU A 36 -10.98 8.45 5.25
C LEU A 36 -9.60 8.28 4.61
N CYS A 37 -9.26 9.05 3.57
CA CYS A 37 -7.91 9.07 2.98
C CYS A 37 -6.87 9.58 3.98
N GLU A 38 -7.16 10.66 4.70
CA GLU A 38 -6.26 11.21 5.74
C GLU A 38 -6.05 10.23 6.91
N ARG A 39 -7.00 9.33 7.14
CA ARG A 39 -6.84 8.26 8.12
C ARG A 39 -5.88 7.18 7.61
N VAL A 40 -5.89 6.86 6.31
CA VAL A 40 -4.91 5.97 5.68
C VAL A 40 -3.52 6.61 5.75
N GLU A 41 -3.39 7.87 5.32
CA GLU A 41 -2.11 8.61 5.34
C GLU A 41 -1.48 8.62 6.73
N ARG A 42 -2.25 8.96 7.78
CA ARG A 42 -1.75 8.95 9.18
C ARG A 42 -1.37 7.55 9.66
N ALA A 43 -2.11 6.51 9.27
CA ALA A 43 -1.79 5.14 9.65
C ALA A 43 -0.50 4.66 8.98
N VAL A 44 -0.30 5.03 7.71
CA VAL A 44 0.92 4.73 6.95
C VAL A 44 2.11 5.45 7.56
N ASP A 45 2.00 6.75 7.83
CA ASP A 45 3.06 7.55 8.44
C ASP A 45 3.48 6.96 9.79
N ALA A 46 2.53 6.66 10.67
CA ALA A 46 2.81 6.00 11.95
C ALA A 46 3.45 4.60 11.80
N ALA A 47 3.13 3.87 10.73
CA ALA A 47 3.76 2.59 10.43
C ALA A 47 5.21 2.79 9.97
N LEU A 48 5.47 3.76 9.10
CA LEU A 48 6.80 4.12 8.61
C LEU A 48 7.70 4.64 9.72
N SER A 49 7.23 5.56 10.58
CA SER A 49 8.02 6.08 11.71
C SER A 49 8.37 4.99 12.74
N GLY A 50 7.56 3.92 12.81
CA GLY A 50 7.81 2.76 13.68
C GLY A 50 8.75 1.70 13.08
N LEU A 51 9.15 1.86 11.82
CA LEU A 51 10.16 1.00 11.20
C LEU A 51 11.55 1.50 11.61
N ILE A 52 12.32 0.59 12.22
CA ILE A 52 13.76 0.76 12.35
C ILE A 52 14.31 0.54 10.93
N CYS A 53 14.27 1.57 10.11
CA CYS A 53 14.87 1.59 8.78
C CYS A 53 15.69 2.86 8.70
N THR A 54 16.97 2.74 9.02
CA THR A 54 17.98 3.59 8.42
C THR A 54 18.02 3.20 6.94
N ILE A 55 17.35 3.96 6.08
CA ILE A 55 17.78 4.00 4.67
C ILE A 55 19.13 4.69 4.73
N GLU A 56 20.21 3.91 4.74
CA GLU A 56 21.55 4.41 5.07
C GLU A 56 22.19 5.19 3.92
N THR A 57 21.64 5.11 2.70
CA THR A 57 22.24 5.73 1.52
C THR A 57 21.22 6.30 0.54
N ASP A 58 21.55 7.45 -0.05
CA ASP A 58 20.75 8.13 -1.08
C ASP A 58 20.46 7.22 -2.30
N ARG A 59 21.40 6.33 -2.64
CA ARG A 59 21.23 5.37 -3.74
C ARG A 59 20.11 4.35 -3.47
N GLN A 60 19.93 3.93 -2.22
CA GLN A 60 18.84 3.02 -1.85
C GLN A 60 17.49 3.73 -1.88
N LEU A 61 17.46 4.99 -1.46
CA LEU A 61 16.30 5.86 -1.55
C LEU A 61 15.88 6.06 -3.02
N GLN A 62 16.81 6.45 -3.90
CA GLN A 62 16.55 6.63 -5.33
C GLN A 62 16.05 5.35 -6.00
N LYS A 63 16.62 4.18 -5.68
CA LYS A 63 16.11 2.91 -6.22
C LYS A 63 14.70 2.58 -5.73
N LEU A 64 14.36 2.97 -4.50
CA LEU A 64 13.02 2.79 -3.95
C LEU A 64 12.03 3.76 -4.61
N GLU A 65 12.40 5.02 -4.77
CA GLU A 65 11.61 6.04 -5.48
C GLU A 65 11.35 5.64 -6.93
N ALA A 66 12.39 5.20 -7.66
CA ALA A 66 12.25 4.73 -9.03
C ALA A 66 11.28 3.54 -9.13
N ALA A 67 11.39 2.57 -8.21
CA ALA A 67 10.48 1.42 -8.16
C ALA A 67 9.03 1.86 -7.87
N ILE A 68 8.81 2.83 -6.97
CA ILE A 68 7.48 3.39 -6.69
C ILE A 68 6.93 4.13 -7.92
N ILE A 69 7.75 4.94 -8.59
CA ILE A 69 7.33 5.69 -9.78
C ILE A 69 6.97 4.75 -10.93
N GLU A 70 7.80 3.73 -11.18
CA GLU A 70 7.53 2.73 -12.22
C GLU A 70 6.30 1.89 -11.88
N PHE A 71 6.12 1.59 -10.59
CA PHE A 71 4.92 0.96 -10.08
C PHE A 71 3.67 1.79 -10.36
N ASP A 72 3.66 3.06 -9.97
CA ASP A 72 2.53 3.97 -10.20
C ASP A 72 2.19 4.05 -11.70
N LYS A 73 3.21 4.18 -12.57
CA LYS A 73 3.03 4.24 -14.02
C LYS A 73 2.46 2.97 -14.65
N SER A 74 2.80 1.80 -14.13
CA SER A 74 2.41 0.52 -14.75
C SER A 74 1.11 -0.06 -14.20
N MET A 75 0.78 0.23 -12.94
CA MET A 75 -0.33 -0.42 -12.23
C MET A 75 -1.47 0.51 -11.86
N ILE A 76 -1.19 1.81 -11.73
CA ILE A 76 -2.16 2.81 -11.27
C ILE A 76 -2.65 3.69 -12.44
N VAL A 77 -1.74 4.12 -13.32
CA VAL A 77 -2.10 4.94 -14.49
C VAL A 77 -3.10 4.19 -15.38
N GLY A 78 -4.21 4.85 -15.74
CA GLY A 78 -5.33 4.28 -16.48
C GLY A 78 -6.40 3.59 -15.63
N ARG A 79 -6.17 3.41 -14.32
CA ARG A 79 -7.15 2.83 -13.37
C ARG A 79 -7.64 3.84 -12.33
N GLU A 80 -7.37 5.12 -12.54
CA GLU A 80 -7.64 6.17 -11.55
C GLU A 80 -9.15 6.40 -11.32
N HIS A 81 -9.98 5.89 -12.22
CA HIS A 81 -11.45 5.94 -12.11
C HIS A 81 -12.04 4.76 -11.32
N GLN A 82 -11.21 3.86 -10.80
CA GLN A 82 -11.64 2.65 -10.09
C GLN A 82 -11.10 2.61 -8.65
N PRO A 83 -11.59 3.47 -7.73
CA PRO A 83 -11.13 3.50 -6.34
C PRO A 83 -11.20 2.14 -5.63
N SER A 84 -12.25 1.35 -5.88
CA SER A 84 -12.41 0.03 -5.29
C SER A 84 -11.33 -0.96 -5.73
N ALA A 85 -10.92 -0.92 -6.99
CA ALA A 85 -9.84 -1.75 -7.50
C ALA A 85 -8.48 -1.35 -6.90
N LEU A 86 -8.18 -0.05 -6.86
CA LEU A 86 -6.94 0.47 -6.27
C LEU A 86 -6.83 0.13 -4.77
N LEU A 87 -7.94 0.29 -4.02
CA LEU A 87 -7.97 -0.02 -2.60
C LEU A 87 -7.88 -1.52 -2.33
N SER A 88 -8.52 -2.36 -3.14
CA SER A 88 -8.38 -3.81 -3.05
C SER A 88 -6.93 -4.22 -3.29
N PHE A 89 -6.29 -3.65 -4.30
CA PHE A 89 -4.87 -3.86 -4.54
C PHE A 89 -3.99 -3.49 -3.34
N ALA A 90 -4.21 -2.31 -2.75
CA ALA A 90 -3.47 -1.87 -1.57
C ALA A 90 -3.61 -2.85 -0.39
N LEU A 91 -4.75 -3.52 -0.25
CA LEU A 91 -4.94 -4.57 0.77
C LEU A 91 -4.10 -5.83 0.50
N GLY A 92 -3.92 -6.24 -0.75
CA GLY A 92 -3.05 -7.38 -1.10
C GLY A 92 -1.59 -7.09 -0.85
N LEU A 93 -1.14 -5.88 -1.18
CA LEU A 93 0.22 -5.44 -0.86
C LEU A 93 0.55 -5.53 0.63
N LEU A 94 -0.45 -5.39 1.50
CA LEU A 94 -0.26 -5.47 2.96
C LEU A 94 -0.34 -6.90 3.51
N ASP A 95 -1.04 -7.82 2.84
CA ASP A 95 -1.25 -9.19 3.36
C ASP A 95 0.08 -9.91 3.58
N GLU A 96 0.97 -9.87 2.60
CA GLU A 96 2.26 -10.53 2.72
C GLU A 96 3.17 -9.91 3.79
N PRO A 97 3.38 -8.57 3.85
CA PRO A 97 4.10 -7.95 4.96
C PRO A 97 3.50 -8.27 6.34
N ILE A 98 2.17 -8.34 6.48
CA ILE A 98 1.51 -8.69 7.75
C ILE A 98 1.82 -10.13 8.17
N ARG A 99 1.91 -11.07 7.21
CA ARG A 99 2.30 -12.46 7.46
C ARG A 99 3.79 -12.59 7.80
N MET A 100 4.65 -11.80 7.17
CA MET A 100 6.10 -11.86 7.34
C MET A 100 6.59 -11.19 8.64
N VAL A 101 5.88 -10.16 9.14
CA VAL A 101 6.29 -9.43 10.35
C VAL A 101 5.90 -10.20 11.62
N THR A 102 6.91 -10.66 12.36
CA THR A 102 6.74 -11.36 13.64
C THR A 102 6.63 -10.42 14.84
N ASN A 103 7.20 -9.22 14.75
CA ASN A 103 7.13 -8.24 15.84
C ASN A 103 5.68 -7.76 16.06
N PRO A 104 5.11 -7.92 17.27
CA PRO A 104 3.69 -7.65 17.51
C PRO A 104 3.34 -6.16 17.42
N LYS A 105 4.26 -5.26 17.81
CA LYS A 105 4.04 -3.81 17.69
C LYS A 105 3.97 -3.39 16.22
N ARG A 106 4.92 -3.87 15.40
CA ARG A 106 4.96 -3.60 13.96
C ARG A 106 3.75 -4.22 13.24
N LYS A 107 3.42 -5.47 13.55
CA LYS A 107 2.24 -6.15 13.00
C LYS A 107 0.96 -5.37 13.32
N ARG A 108 0.82 -4.86 14.56
CA ARG A 108 -0.31 -4.00 14.95
C ARG A 108 -0.37 -2.71 14.12
N SER A 109 0.77 -2.08 13.81
CA SER A 109 0.79 -0.90 12.93
C SER A 109 0.31 -1.22 11.52
N LEU A 110 0.75 -2.34 10.92
CA LEU A 110 0.28 -2.76 9.60
C LEU A 110 -1.21 -3.10 9.57
N LEU A 111 -1.72 -3.77 10.61
CA LEU A 111 -3.16 -4.04 10.75
C LEU A 111 -4.00 -2.75 10.87
N ARG A 112 -3.43 -1.66 11.41
CA ARG A 112 -4.11 -0.36 11.43
C ARG A 112 -4.20 0.27 10.05
N VAL A 113 -3.14 0.15 9.25
CA VAL A 113 -3.15 0.58 7.83
C VAL A 113 -4.20 -0.22 7.07
N GLU A 114 -4.17 -1.55 7.18
CA GLU A 114 -5.13 -2.45 6.55
C GLU A 114 -6.57 -2.08 6.94
N SER A 115 -6.84 -1.85 8.22
CA SER A 115 -8.16 -1.44 8.71
C SER A 115 -8.61 -0.09 8.15
N ALA A 116 -7.70 0.89 8.02
CA ALA A 116 -8.01 2.18 7.43
C ALA A 116 -8.39 2.05 5.95
N ILE A 117 -7.62 1.26 5.19
CA ILE A 117 -7.90 1.01 3.77
C ILE A 117 -9.24 0.28 3.60
N ARG A 118 -9.54 -0.72 4.44
CA ARG A 118 -10.85 -1.40 4.41
C ARG A 118 -12.01 -0.43 4.61
N ARG A 119 -11.92 0.47 5.59
CA ARG A 119 -12.97 1.48 5.84
C ARG A 119 -13.18 2.39 4.63
N LEU A 120 -12.09 2.79 3.97
CA LEU A 120 -12.15 3.58 2.75
C LEU A 120 -12.74 2.76 1.59
N LEU A 121 -12.40 1.47 1.46
CA LEU A 121 -12.97 0.59 0.46
C LEU A 121 -14.47 0.39 0.65
N THR A 122 -14.94 0.14 1.87
CA THR A 122 -16.38 -0.02 2.17
C THR A 122 -17.20 1.23 1.80
N HIS A 123 -16.58 2.41 1.75
CA HIS A 123 -17.25 3.62 1.26
C HIS A 123 -17.58 3.53 -0.23
N TYR A 124 -16.66 3.00 -1.05
CA TYR A 124 -16.78 2.89 -2.49
C TYR A 124 -17.42 1.58 -2.96
N ASP A 125 -17.26 0.50 -2.19
CA ASP A 125 -17.87 -0.79 -2.47
C ASP A 125 -18.35 -1.44 -1.15
N ARG A 126 -19.66 -1.35 -0.92
CA ARG A 126 -20.31 -1.91 0.29
C ARG A 126 -20.55 -3.42 0.19
N ARG A 127 -20.42 -4.01 -1.00
CA ARG A 127 -20.70 -5.43 -1.27
C ARG A 127 -19.44 -6.27 -1.17
N LEU A 128 -18.25 -5.67 -1.35
CA LEU A 128 -16.99 -6.38 -1.24
C LEU A 128 -16.71 -6.80 0.21
N ASP A 129 -16.63 -8.12 0.44
CA ASP A 129 -16.18 -8.67 1.71
C ASP A 129 -14.64 -8.78 1.79
N LYS A 130 -14.14 -9.25 2.93
CA LYS A 130 -12.70 -9.34 3.18
C LYS A 130 -11.99 -10.30 2.21
N PHE A 131 -12.60 -11.42 1.87
CA PHE A 131 -12.04 -12.43 0.98
C PHE A 131 -12.01 -11.92 -0.47
N ASP A 132 -13.07 -11.27 -0.91
CA ASP A 132 -13.16 -10.69 -2.26
C ASP A 132 -12.10 -9.60 -2.48
N CYS A 133 -11.84 -8.77 -1.47
CA CYS A 133 -10.76 -7.79 -1.51
C CYS A 133 -9.41 -8.46 -1.81
N TYR A 134 -9.10 -9.54 -1.09
CA TYR A 134 -7.81 -10.22 -1.25
C TYR A 134 -7.72 -10.99 -2.55
N ALA A 135 -8.80 -11.60 -3.03
CA ALA A 135 -8.82 -12.30 -4.32
C ALA A 135 -8.54 -11.34 -5.49
N GLN A 136 -9.10 -10.11 -5.44
CA GLN A 136 -8.76 -9.06 -6.40
C GLN A 136 -7.30 -8.64 -6.25
N ALA A 137 -6.83 -8.46 -5.01
CA ALA A 137 -5.49 -8.00 -4.73
C ALA A 137 -4.40 -9.00 -5.15
N GLU A 138 -4.64 -10.30 -5.01
CA GLU A 138 -3.71 -11.37 -5.38
C GLU A 138 -3.40 -11.34 -6.89
N LYS A 139 -4.39 -11.00 -7.72
CA LYS A 139 -4.19 -10.84 -9.17
C LYS A 139 -3.16 -9.75 -9.47
N PHE A 140 -3.27 -8.62 -8.80
CA PHE A 140 -2.35 -7.48 -8.95
C PHE A 140 -1.00 -7.70 -8.25
N GLN A 141 -0.97 -8.44 -7.14
CA GLN A 141 0.27 -8.76 -6.42
C GLN A 141 1.22 -9.61 -7.27
N LYS A 142 0.69 -10.54 -8.07
CA LYS A 142 1.48 -11.29 -9.06
C LYS A 142 2.11 -10.37 -10.11
N GLU A 143 1.39 -9.34 -10.55
CA GLU A 143 1.93 -8.34 -11.48
C GLU A 143 3.03 -7.48 -10.82
N PHE A 144 2.86 -7.12 -9.53
CA PHE A 144 3.85 -6.39 -8.74
C PHE A 144 5.16 -7.17 -8.54
N ASP A 145 5.06 -8.45 -8.17
CA ASP A 145 6.24 -9.31 -7.96
C ASP A 145 7.04 -9.53 -9.24
N ASN A 146 6.36 -9.59 -10.39
CA ASN A 146 7.01 -9.66 -11.69
C ASN A 146 7.77 -8.38 -12.04
N LEU A 147 7.26 -7.20 -11.66
CA LEU A 147 7.93 -5.91 -11.84
C LEU A 147 9.17 -5.77 -10.94
N LEU A 148 9.06 -6.14 -9.67
CA LEU A 148 10.20 -6.11 -8.74
C LEU A 148 11.33 -7.05 -9.20
N ARG A 149 11.02 -8.17 -9.86
CA ARG A 149 12.01 -9.09 -10.45
C ARG A 149 12.67 -8.55 -11.71
N LYS A 150 12.02 -7.65 -12.46
CA LYS A 150 12.57 -7.04 -13.68
C LYS A 150 13.46 -5.82 -13.38
N THR A 151 13.24 -5.17 -12.24
CA THR A 151 13.89 -3.91 -11.84
C THR A 151 14.99 -4.11 -10.77
N GLY A 152 15.11 -5.31 -10.20
CA GLY A 152 16.13 -5.69 -9.22
C GLY A 152 17.28 -6.48 -9.83
#